data_AF-A0A3B8UA78-F1
#
_entry.id   AF-A0A3B8UA78-F1
#
_cell.length_a   1.000
_cell.length_b   1.000
_cell.length_c   1.000
_cell.angle_alpha   90.00
_cell.angle_beta   90.00
_cell.angle_gamma   90.00
#
_symmetry.space_group_name_H-M   'P 1'
#
loop_
_entity.id
_entity.type
_entity.pdbx_description
1 polymer ?
#
loop_
_entity_poly.entity_id
_entity_poly.type
_entity_poly.pdbx_seq_one_letter_code
_entity_poly.pdbx_strand_id
1 'polypeptide(L)'
;TYAALKLYIDNWRWAGVPFYLRGGKRLPKRGTEIAIIFKDAPGVLFQQRSQKNEPNVLAMRIQPDEGISMKINCKVPGPSSPIQPVKMDFRYGSYFGQTPPEAYERLIWDCILGDSTLFARSDEVAQSWEILTPILNYWNAQKNAPFPNYAAGSWGPEEANLILGEGRSWRIL
;
A
#
# COMPACT_ATOMS: atom_id res chain seq x y z
N THR A 1 -3.64 17.45 -7.28
CA THR A 1 -3.64 17.23 -5.82
C THR A 1 -3.32 15.78 -5.50
N TYR A 2 -2.16 15.31 -5.97
CA TYR A 2 -1.72 13.93 -5.92
C TYR A 2 -0.19 13.91 -5.78
N ALA A 3 0.34 12.93 -5.08
CA ALA A 3 1.78 12.63 -5.02
C ALA A 3 1.98 11.12 -5.04
N ALA A 4 3.03 10.67 -5.73
CA ALA A 4 3.53 9.31 -5.64
C ALA A 4 5.05 9.32 -5.48
N LEU A 5 5.56 8.44 -4.63
CA LEU A 5 6.95 8.36 -4.23
C LEU A 5 7.42 6.91 -4.32
N LYS A 6 8.67 6.74 -4.71
CA LYS A 6 9.39 5.46 -4.62
C LYS A 6 10.55 5.66 -3.66
N LEU A 7 10.51 4.95 -2.56
CA LEU A 7 11.53 4.98 -1.51
C LEU A 7 12.25 3.64 -1.43
N TYR A 8 13.45 3.68 -0.88
CA TYR A 8 14.23 2.51 -0.53
C TYR A 8 14.67 2.64 0.92
N ILE A 9 14.73 1.50 1.61
CA ILE A 9 15.28 1.43 2.96
C ILE A 9 16.63 0.74 2.83
N ASP A 10 17.70 1.47 3.11
CA ASP A 10 19.07 0.97 2.97
C ASP A 10 19.46 0.11 4.18
N ASN A 11 18.95 -1.12 4.19
CA ASN A 11 19.37 -2.15 5.13
C ASN A 11 19.28 -3.54 4.51
N TRP A 12 19.88 -4.53 5.17
CA TRP A 12 19.95 -5.91 4.68
C TRP A 12 18.57 -6.54 4.43
N ARG A 13 17.56 -6.19 5.23
CA ARG A 13 16.21 -6.78 5.15
C ARG A 13 15.46 -6.27 3.93
N TRP A 14 15.64 -5.00 3.57
CA TRP A 14 14.90 -4.32 2.51
C TRP A 14 15.76 -3.98 1.28
N ALA A 15 16.98 -4.51 1.22
CA ALA A 15 17.88 -4.34 0.08
C ALA A 15 17.18 -4.69 -1.24
N GLY A 16 17.10 -3.69 -2.14
CA GLY A 16 16.46 -3.83 -3.45
C GLY A 16 14.93 -3.90 -3.44
N VAL A 17 14.27 -3.74 -2.29
CA VAL A 17 12.80 -3.73 -2.19
C VAL A 17 12.28 -2.28 -2.24
N PRO A 18 11.58 -1.87 -3.31
CA PRO A 18 11.02 -0.52 -3.39
C PRO A 18 9.74 -0.39 -2.55
N PHE A 19 9.63 0.72 -1.83
CA PHE A 19 8.43 1.15 -1.12
C PHE A 19 7.72 2.21 -1.95
N TYR A 20 6.50 1.91 -2.39
CA TYR A 20 5.69 2.81 -3.18
C TYR A 20 4.64 3.48 -2.29
N LEU A 21 4.70 4.80 -2.19
CA LEU A 21 3.69 5.60 -1.51
C LEU A 21 2.92 6.37 -2.56
N ARG A 22 1.60 6.47 -2.39
CA ARG A 22 0.78 7.40 -3.16
C ARG A 22 -0.37 7.94 -2.32
N GLY A 23 -0.74 9.18 -2.59
CA GLY A 23 -1.87 9.83 -1.96
C GLY A 23 -2.43 10.90 -2.88
N GLY A 24 -3.75 11.03 -2.91
CA GLY A 24 -4.40 12.03 -3.75
C GLY A 24 -5.82 12.34 -3.33
N LYS A 25 -6.31 13.49 -3.80
CA LYS A 25 -7.71 13.92 -3.64
C LYS A 25 -8.49 13.68 -4.94
N ARG A 26 -9.82 13.66 -4.86
CA ARG A 26 -10.72 13.43 -6.02
C ARG A 26 -10.42 12.12 -6.76
N LEU A 27 -9.92 11.11 -6.05
CA LEU A 27 -9.82 9.75 -6.55
C LEU A 27 -11.20 9.07 -6.49
N PRO A 28 -11.46 8.00 -7.27
CA PRO A 28 -12.78 7.39 -7.35
C PRO A 28 -13.23 6.72 -6.05
N LYS A 29 -12.30 6.37 -5.15
CA LYS A 29 -12.61 5.75 -3.86
C LYS A 29 -11.78 6.36 -2.74
N ARG A 30 -12.42 6.55 -1.57
CA ARG A 30 -11.72 6.86 -0.32
C ARG A 30 -11.21 5.56 0.28
N GLY A 31 -9.91 5.50 0.57
CA GLY A 31 -9.33 4.37 1.28
C GLY A 31 -7.88 4.59 1.64
N THR A 32 -7.45 3.93 2.71
CA THR A 32 -6.08 3.81 3.17
C THR A 32 -5.79 2.31 3.26
N GLU A 33 -4.84 1.84 2.45
CA GLU A 33 -4.47 0.44 2.37
C GLU A 33 -2.95 0.31 2.30
N ILE A 34 -2.41 -0.70 2.96
CA ILE A 34 -1.03 -1.15 2.77
C ILE A 34 -1.09 -2.49 2.03
N ALA A 35 -0.42 -2.58 0.88
CA ALA A 35 -0.37 -3.79 0.08
C ALA A 35 1.06 -4.29 -0.06
N ILE A 36 1.30 -5.54 0.34
CA ILE A 36 2.56 -6.26 0.18
C ILE A 36 2.39 -7.24 -0.98
N ILE A 37 3.14 -7.01 -2.05
CA ILE A 37 3.17 -7.88 -3.23
C ILE A 37 4.38 -8.80 -3.10
N PHE A 38 4.14 -10.11 -3.01
CA PHE A 38 5.20 -11.09 -2.90
C PHE A 38 5.87 -11.34 -4.24
N LYS A 39 7.14 -11.76 -4.20
CA LYS A 39 7.87 -12.22 -5.38
C LYS A 39 7.20 -13.47 -5.95
N ASP A 40 7.34 -13.65 -7.27
CA ASP A 40 6.90 -14.87 -7.93
C ASP A 40 7.64 -16.08 -7.35
N ALA A 41 6.93 -17.19 -7.19
CA ALA A 41 7.55 -18.44 -6.77
C ALA A 41 8.48 -18.97 -7.89
N PRO A 42 9.66 -19.51 -7.55
CA PRO A 42 10.53 -20.14 -8.53
C PRO A 42 9.78 -21.29 -9.21
N GLY A 43 9.77 -21.26 -10.55
CA GLY A 43 8.83 -21.91 -11.44
C GLY A 43 8.85 -23.43 -11.58
N VAL A 44 9.06 -24.20 -10.52
CA VAL A 44 9.52 -25.58 -10.68
C VAL A 44 8.39 -26.61 -10.90
N LEU A 45 7.18 -26.40 -10.34
CA LEU A 45 6.18 -27.49 -10.26
C LEU A 45 4.87 -27.26 -11.02
N PHE A 46 4.51 -26.02 -11.36
CA PHE A 46 3.18 -25.71 -11.90
C PHE A 46 3.18 -24.76 -13.10
N GLN A 47 4.34 -24.50 -13.71
CA GLN A 47 4.46 -23.71 -14.96
C GLN A 47 4.10 -24.54 -16.22
N GLN A 48 3.27 -25.58 -16.09
CA GLN A 48 2.97 -26.50 -17.20
C GLN A 48 2.14 -25.87 -18.33
N ARG A 49 1.73 -24.62 -18.21
CA ARG A 49 1.18 -23.83 -19.32
C ARG A 49 1.66 -22.40 -19.10
N SER A 50 2.00 -21.70 -20.19
CA SER A 50 2.61 -20.37 -20.29
C SER A 50 1.87 -19.19 -19.61
N GLN A 51 1.08 -19.43 -18.56
CA GLN A 51 0.45 -18.43 -17.74
C GLN A 51 1.28 -18.20 -16.48
N LYS A 52 1.85 -17.01 -16.38
CA LYS A 52 2.45 -16.52 -15.16
C LYS A 52 1.33 -16.37 -14.11
N ASN A 53 1.44 -17.11 -13.00
CA ASN A 53 0.50 -16.95 -11.89
C ASN A 53 0.59 -15.52 -11.35
N GLU A 54 -0.55 -14.97 -10.94
CA GLU A 54 -0.57 -13.67 -10.30
C GLU A 54 0.20 -13.73 -8.96
N PRO A 55 0.93 -12.67 -8.57
CA PRO A 55 1.66 -12.67 -7.32
C PRO A 55 0.71 -12.79 -6.13
N ASN A 56 1.18 -13.41 -5.05
CA ASN A 56 0.47 -13.37 -3.78
C ASN A 56 0.43 -11.92 -3.28
N VAL A 57 -0.68 -11.52 -2.65
CA VAL A 57 -0.85 -10.16 -2.12
C VAL A 57 -1.41 -10.23 -0.72
N LEU A 58 -0.74 -9.58 0.23
CA LEU A 58 -1.29 -9.27 1.55
C LEU A 58 -1.72 -7.80 1.55
N ALA A 59 -3.02 -7.54 1.69
CA ALA A 59 -3.59 -6.21 1.72
C ALA A 59 -4.23 -5.95 3.09
N MET A 60 -3.76 -4.91 3.77
CA MET A 60 -4.24 -4.43 5.05
C MET A 60 -5.03 -3.14 4.81
N ARG A 61 -6.34 -3.18 5.04
CA ARG A 61 -7.25 -2.03 4.95
C ARG A 61 -7.25 -1.34 6.31
N ILE A 62 -6.79 -0.09 6.33
CA ILE A 62 -6.75 0.74 7.54
C ILE A 62 -8.05 1.51 7.70
N GLN A 63 -8.61 2.07 6.61
CA GLN A 63 -9.91 2.74 6.62
C GLN A 63 -10.38 3.01 5.18
N PRO A 64 -11.68 3.01 4.89
CA PRO A 64 -12.75 2.40 5.68
C PRO A 64 -12.68 0.86 5.61
N ASP A 65 -13.56 0.18 6.33
CA ASP A 65 -13.70 -1.29 6.33
C ASP A 65 -12.41 -2.01 6.75
N GLU A 66 -12.02 -1.76 8.01
CA GLU A 66 -10.82 -2.30 8.64
C GLU A 66 -10.78 -3.81 8.46
N GLY A 67 -9.64 -4.31 7.98
CA GLY A 67 -9.51 -5.73 7.76
C GLY A 67 -8.24 -6.11 7.01
N ILE A 68 -8.10 -7.40 6.80
CA ILE A 68 -6.94 -7.98 6.14
C ILE A 68 -7.42 -8.94 5.07
N SER A 69 -6.76 -8.92 3.92
CA SER A 69 -7.03 -9.89 2.86
C SER A 69 -5.74 -10.45 2.31
N MET A 70 -5.76 -11.74 2.04
CA MET A 70 -4.63 -12.47 1.49
C MET A 70 -5.09 -13.17 0.22
N LYS A 71 -4.48 -12.77 -0.90
CA LYS A 71 -4.63 -13.41 -2.20
C LYS A 71 -3.51 -14.42 -2.37
N ILE A 72 -3.88 -15.69 -2.53
CA ILE A 72 -2.96 -16.81 -2.75
C ILE A 72 -3.42 -17.65 -3.93
N ASN A 73 -2.49 -18.31 -4.58
CA ASN A 73 -2.77 -19.24 -5.64
C ASN A 73 -3.09 -20.63 -5.07
N CYS A 74 -4.26 -21.19 -5.42
CA CYS A 74 -4.69 -22.51 -4.98
C CYS A 74 -5.09 -23.39 -6.17
N LYS A 75 -4.92 -24.70 -6.02
CA LYS A 75 -5.42 -25.68 -6.98
C LYS A 75 -6.96 -25.65 -6.98
N VAL A 76 -7.56 -25.62 -8.17
CA VAL A 76 -9.01 -25.81 -8.31
C VAL A 76 -9.36 -27.27 -7.98
N PRO A 77 -10.34 -27.54 -7.10
CA PRO A 77 -10.81 -28.90 -6.87
C PRO A 77 -11.30 -29.53 -8.18
N GLY A 78 -10.72 -30.66 -8.57
CA GLY A 78 -11.06 -31.35 -9.81
C GLY A 78 -9.95 -32.28 -10.34
N PRO A 79 -10.26 -33.06 -11.39
CA PRO A 79 -9.28 -33.94 -12.05
C PRO A 79 -8.24 -33.15 -12.85
N SER A 80 -8.58 -31.94 -13.30
CA SER A 80 -7.62 -31.00 -13.89
C SER A 80 -6.78 -30.32 -12.79
N SER A 81 -5.60 -29.82 -13.16
CA SER A 81 -4.72 -29.08 -12.23
C SER A 81 -4.54 -27.60 -12.59
N PRO A 82 -5.60 -26.82 -12.89
CA PRO A 82 -5.46 -25.38 -13.00
C PRO A 82 -5.24 -24.77 -11.61
N ILE A 83 -4.41 -23.74 -11.58
CA ILE A 83 -4.20 -22.89 -10.41
C ILE A 83 -5.02 -21.63 -10.60
N GLN A 84 -5.72 -21.19 -9.56
CA GLN A 84 -6.43 -19.92 -9.56
C GLN A 84 -6.13 -19.12 -8.30
N PRO A 85 -6.12 -17.77 -8.38
CA PRO A 85 -6.05 -16.93 -7.21
C PRO A 85 -7.34 -17.06 -6.39
N VAL A 86 -7.21 -17.35 -5.09
CA VAL A 86 -8.29 -17.30 -4.11
C VAL A 86 -8.01 -16.19 -3.10
N LYS A 87 -9.09 -15.59 -2.58
CA LYS A 87 -9.02 -14.48 -1.63
C LYS A 87 -9.53 -14.93 -0.26
N MET A 88 -8.66 -14.93 0.72
CA MET A 88 -9.04 -14.97 2.14
C MET A 88 -9.28 -13.53 2.59
N ASP A 89 -10.43 -13.23 3.18
CA ASP A 89 -10.84 -11.87 3.56
C ASP A 89 -11.37 -11.88 4.99
N PHE A 90 -10.79 -11.04 5.83
CA PHE A 90 -11.25 -10.75 7.18
C PHE A 90 -11.63 -9.28 7.28
N ARG A 91 -12.74 -9.00 7.97
CA ARG A 91 -13.25 -7.64 8.21
C ARG A 91 -13.65 -7.52 9.67
N TYR A 92 -13.20 -6.47 10.33
CA TYR A 92 -13.52 -6.21 11.74
C TYR A 92 -15.02 -6.02 11.94
N GLY A 93 -15.65 -5.19 11.11
CA GLY A 93 -17.07 -4.86 11.24
C GLY A 93 -18.00 -6.09 11.16
N SER A 94 -17.70 -7.05 10.28
CA SER A 94 -18.52 -8.27 10.17
C SER A 94 -18.24 -9.29 11.26
N TYR A 95 -17.04 -9.31 11.83
CA TYR A 95 -16.62 -10.32 12.80
C TYR A 95 -16.96 -9.92 14.24
N PHE A 96 -16.62 -8.68 14.63
CA PHE A 96 -16.82 -8.20 16.00
C PHE A 96 -18.14 -7.46 16.20
N GLY A 97 -18.79 -6.98 15.13
CA GLY A 97 -20.07 -6.28 15.20
C GLY A 97 -20.04 -4.94 15.95
N GLN A 98 -18.86 -4.50 16.42
CA GLN A 98 -18.65 -3.24 17.11
C GLN A 98 -17.76 -2.33 16.27
N THR A 99 -18.06 -1.04 16.30
CA THR A 99 -17.18 -0.02 15.75
C THR A 99 -15.96 0.10 16.65
N PRO A 100 -14.73 0.04 16.11
CA PRO A 100 -13.54 0.32 16.90
C PRO A 100 -13.62 1.72 17.52
N PRO A 101 -12.97 1.95 18.68
CA PRO A 101 -12.93 3.27 19.31
C PRO A 101 -12.34 4.30 18.35
N GLU A 102 -12.78 5.55 18.50
CA GLU A 102 -12.29 6.64 17.66
C GLU A 102 -10.78 6.87 17.92
N ALA A 103 -10.06 7.34 16.90
CA ALA A 103 -8.61 7.49 16.97
C ALA A 103 -8.15 8.38 18.14
N TYR A 104 -8.84 9.48 18.43
CA TYR A 104 -8.54 10.37 19.55
C TYR A 104 -8.91 9.77 20.89
N GLU A 105 -10.00 9.00 21.00
CA GLU A 105 -10.33 8.30 22.25
C GLU A 105 -9.17 7.40 22.69
N ARG A 106 -8.62 6.65 21.73
CA ARG A 106 -7.46 5.79 21.97
C ARG A 106 -6.21 6.58 22.38
N LEU A 107 -5.87 7.64 21.64
CA LEU A 107 -4.68 8.44 21.93
C LEU A 107 -4.77 9.16 23.27
N ILE A 108 -5.94 9.69 23.63
CA ILE A 108 -6.15 10.34 24.94
C ILE A 108 -6.00 9.32 26.06
N TRP A 109 -6.54 8.11 25.89
CA TRP A 109 -6.39 7.03 26.86
C TRP A 109 -4.91 6.64 27.05
N ASP A 110 -4.17 6.47 25.95
CA ASP A 110 -2.75 6.14 25.99
C ASP A 110 -1.92 7.26 26.67
N CYS A 111 -2.26 8.54 26.46
CA CYS A 111 -1.69 9.67 27.19
C CYS A 111 -1.90 9.56 28.72
N ILE A 112 -3.10 9.17 29.16
CA ILE A 112 -3.42 9.03 30.60
C ILE A 112 -2.61 7.90 31.22
N LEU A 113 -2.42 6.81 30.47
CA LEU A 113 -1.61 5.66 30.92
C LEU A 113 -0.10 5.90 30.80
N GLY A 114 0.33 6.98 30.14
CA GLY A 114 1.74 7.23 29.85
C GLY A 114 2.33 6.28 28.79
N ASP A 115 1.49 5.71 27.93
CA ASP A 115 1.92 4.86 26.82
C ASP A 115 2.23 5.72 25.59
N SER A 116 3.51 5.81 25.23
CA SER A 116 3.98 6.59 24.08
C SER A 116 4.04 5.80 22.77
N THR A 117 3.56 4.55 22.73
CA THR A 117 3.78 3.63 21.58
C THR A 117 3.18 4.15 20.26
N LEU A 118 2.05 4.86 20.31
CA LEU A 118 1.37 5.41 19.13
C LEU A 118 1.71 6.88 18.86
N PHE A 119 2.65 7.46 19.60
CA PHE A 119 3.09 8.84 19.43
C PHE A 119 4.39 8.88 18.64
N ALA A 120 4.45 9.75 17.64
CA ALA A 120 5.67 9.97 16.88
C ALA A 120 6.75 10.58 17.79
N ARG A 121 7.92 9.96 17.82
CA ARG A 121 9.06 10.49 18.58
C ARG A 121 9.70 11.67 17.86
N SER A 122 10.44 12.50 18.61
CA SER A 122 11.10 13.69 18.06
C SER A 122 12.08 13.36 16.93
N ASP A 123 12.82 12.26 17.06
CA ASP A 123 13.78 11.78 16.06
C ASP A 123 13.07 11.23 14.81
N GLU A 124 11.96 10.52 14.96
CA GLU A 124 11.15 10.05 13.83
C GLU A 124 10.58 11.22 13.02
N VAL A 125 10.11 12.27 13.70
CA VAL A 125 9.62 13.49 13.06
C VAL A 125 10.76 14.22 12.33
N ALA A 126 11.92 14.37 12.97
CA ALA A 126 13.08 15.00 12.35
C ALA A 126 13.54 14.27 11.07
N GLN A 127 13.62 12.93 11.13
CA GLN A 127 13.98 12.10 9.98
C GLN A 127 12.93 12.16 8.85
N SER A 128 11.64 12.20 9.20
CA SER A 128 10.57 12.37 8.22
C SER A 128 10.70 13.72 7.48
N TRP A 129 11.06 14.79 8.19
CA TRP A 129 11.35 16.08 7.57
C TRP A 129 12.60 16.05 6.70
N GLU A 130 13.68 15.40 7.14
CA GLU A 130 14.91 15.26 6.36
C GLU A 130 14.64 14.60 4.99
N ILE A 131 13.80 13.56 4.97
CA ILE A 131 13.41 12.85 3.75
C ILE A 131 12.54 13.73 2.82
N LEU A 132 11.58 14.48 3.37
CA LEU A 132 10.57 15.20 2.57
C LEU A 132 11.01 16.62 2.18
N THR A 133 11.87 17.27 2.96
CA THR A 133 12.29 18.66 2.77
C THR A 133 12.92 18.92 1.39
N PRO A 134 13.83 18.09 0.86
CA PRO A 134 14.39 18.30 -0.47
C PRO A 134 13.32 18.31 -1.57
N ILE A 135 12.33 17.42 -1.46
CA ILE A 135 11.20 17.32 -2.41
C ILE A 135 10.36 18.59 -2.33
N LEU A 136 10.02 19.05 -1.12
CA LEU A 136 9.24 20.27 -0.92
C LEU A 136 9.97 21.51 -1.43
N ASN A 137 11.27 21.63 -1.16
CA ASN A 137 12.10 22.75 -1.60
C ASN A 137 12.21 22.80 -3.13
N TYR A 138 12.38 21.66 -3.79
CA TYR A 138 12.41 21.57 -5.25
C TYR A 138 11.12 22.12 -5.88
N TRP A 139 9.96 21.68 -5.39
CA TRP A 139 8.67 22.14 -5.91
C TRP A 139 8.35 23.59 -5.55
N ASN A 140 8.81 24.07 -4.40
CA ASN A 140 8.65 25.48 -4.03
C ASN A 140 9.50 26.41 -4.92
N ALA A 141 10.70 25.96 -5.33
CA ALA A 141 11.55 26.71 -6.24
C ALA A 141 10.99 26.73 -7.67
N GLN A 142 10.34 25.65 -8.13
CA GLN A 142 9.78 25.56 -9.48
C GLN A 142 8.33 26.03 -9.57
N LYS A 143 8.12 27.35 -9.46
CA LYS A 143 6.77 27.97 -9.48
C LYS A 143 5.92 27.65 -10.74
N ASN A 144 6.55 27.34 -11.87
CA ASN A 144 5.87 27.08 -13.16
C ASN A 144 6.21 25.71 -13.77
N ALA A 145 6.67 24.74 -12.96
CA ALA A 145 6.92 23.40 -13.49
C ALA A 145 5.62 22.82 -14.06
N PRO A 146 5.64 22.23 -15.27
CA PRO A 146 4.53 21.42 -15.72
C PRO A 146 4.39 20.25 -14.75
N PHE A 147 3.23 20.14 -14.11
CA PHE A 147 2.89 18.99 -13.28
C PHE A 147 1.80 18.18 -13.98
N PRO A 148 1.85 16.85 -13.89
CA PRO A 148 0.89 15.99 -14.55
C PRO A 148 -0.49 16.12 -13.90
N ASN A 149 -1.49 16.38 -14.74
CA ASN A 149 -2.89 16.52 -14.33
C ASN A 149 -3.63 15.19 -14.52
N TYR A 150 -4.74 15.05 -13.79
CA TYR A 150 -5.62 13.89 -13.89
C TYR A 150 -7.07 14.30 -13.72
N ALA A 151 -7.98 13.58 -14.37
CA ALA A 151 -9.41 13.83 -14.27
C ALA A 151 -9.93 13.48 -12.86
N ALA A 152 -10.86 14.28 -12.34
CA ALA A 152 -11.54 13.94 -11.09
C ALA A 152 -12.28 12.60 -11.26
N GLY A 153 -12.09 11.68 -10.32
CA GLY A 153 -12.61 10.31 -10.40
C GLY A 153 -11.68 9.32 -11.09
N SER A 154 -10.50 9.73 -11.58
CA SER A 154 -9.45 8.80 -12.05
C SER A 154 -8.48 8.41 -10.93
N TRP A 155 -7.67 7.37 -11.16
CA TRP A 155 -6.69 6.85 -10.19
C TRP A 155 -5.38 7.64 -10.09
N GLY A 156 -5.38 8.90 -10.54
CA GLY A 156 -4.20 9.76 -10.63
C GLY A 156 -3.68 9.91 -12.06
N PRO A 157 -2.54 10.58 -12.23
CA PRO A 157 -1.91 10.79 -13.53
C PRO A 157 -1.17 9.54 -14.02
N GLU A 158 -1.04 9.38 -15.34
CA GLU A 158 -0.32 8.25 -15.95
C GLU A 158 1.17 8.23 -15.58
N GLU A 159 1.75 9.40 -15.34
CA GLU A 159 3.13 9.58 -14.90
C GLU A 159 3.40 8.92 -13.54
N ALA A 160 2.37 8.71 -12.72
CA ALA A 160 2.50 7.93 -11.49
C ALA A 160 2.79 6.45 -11.76
N ASN A 161 2.50 5.93 -12.96
CA ASN A 161 2.87 4.57 -13.35
C ASN A 161 4.36 4.46 -13.69
N LEU A 162 5.01 5.55 -14.10
CA LEU A 162 6.42 5.56 -14.54
C LEU A 162 7.40 5.30 -13.39
N ILE A 163 7.00 5.56 -12.14
CA ILE A 163 7.87 5.28 -10.98
C ILE A 163 7.91 3.78 -10.64
N LEU A 164 6.93 3.01 -11.13
CA LEU A 164 6.85 1.58 -10.89
C LEU A 164 7.93 0.86 -11.72
N GLY A 165 8.49 -0.22 -11.16
CA GLY A 165 9.41 -1.07 -11.91
C GLY A 165 8.66 -1.95 -12.91
N GLU A 166 9.39 -2.57 -13.84
CA GLU A 166 8.81 -3.49 -14.82
C GLU A 166 7.92 -4.56 -14.19
N GLY A 167 6.77 -4.83 -14.83
CA GLY A 167 5.80 -5.82 -14.38
C GLY A 167 5.05 -5.47 -13.10
N ARG A 168 5.13 -4.22 -12.63
CA ARG A 168 4.37 -3.74 -11.46
C ARG A 168 3.24 -2.81 -11.88
N SER A 169 2.14 -2.88 -11.17
CA SER A 169 1.01 -1.97 -11.31
C SER A 169 0.51 -1.54 -9.94
N TRP A 170 -0.10 -0.36 -9.88
CA TRP A 170 -0.77 0.06 -8.66
C TRP A 170 -1.98 -0.83 -8.38
N ARG A 171 -2.13 -1.24 -7.13
CA ARG A 171 -3.35 -1.90 -6.68
C ARG A 171 -4.52 -0.91 -6.68
N ILE A 172 -5.63 -1.28 -7.29
CA ILE A 172 -6.86 -0.48 -7.31
C ILE A 172 -7.73 -0.89 -6.12
N LEU A 173 -8.31 0.10 -5.42
CA LEU A 173 -9.16 -0.12 -4.24
C LEU A 173 -10.63 -0.32 -4.60
#